data_AF-K5B9Y3-F1
#
_entry.id   AF-K5B9Y3-F1
#
_cell.length_a   1.000
_cell.length_b   1.000
_cell.length_c   1.000
_cell.angle_alpha   90.00
_cell.angle_beta   90.00
_cell.angle_gamma   90.00
#
_symmetry.space_group_name_H-M   'P 1'
#
loop_
_entity.id
_entity.type
_entity.pdbx_description
1 polymer ?
#
loop_
_entity_poly.entity_id
_entity_poly.type
_entity_poly.pdbx_seq_one_letter_code
_entity_poly.pdbx_strand_id
1 'polypeptide(L)'
;MATIEPAVAKLEADYNHFFENTGLKFCLAYCAGLETIGPMVASFFFNRAPDLMRNWHEPTTYLWLWHMAEEYEHRVVTNYTLRELCESYWYRVYGMWYEAIHL
;
A
#
# COMPACT_ATOMS: atom_id res chain seq x y z
N MET A 1 -3.75 -9.83 -25.48
CA MET A 1 -4.23 -9.27 -24.20
C MET A 1 -3.02 -9.25 -23.28
N ALA A 2 -2.60 -8.10 -22.76
CA ALA A 2 -1.47 -8.05 -21.83
C ALA A 2 -1.89 -8.72 -20.51
N THR A 3 -1.10 -9.65 -20.00
CA THR A 3 -1.34 -10.30 -18.70
C THR A 3 -0.64 -9.51 -17.59
N ILE A 4 -1.15 -9.62 -16.35
CA ILE A 4 -0.53 -8.99 -15.18
C ILE A 4 0.66 -9.78 -14.63
N GLU A 5 0.89 -11.00 -15.13
CA GLU A 5 1.87 -11.96 -14.60
C GLU A 5 3.29 -11.39 -14.55
N PRO A 6 3.80 -10.66 -15.57
CA PRO A 6 5.15 -10.09 -15.48
C PRO A 6 5.29 -9.05 -14.37
N ALA A 7 4.24 -8.26 -14.12
CA ALA A 7 4.24 -7.26 -13.05
C ALA A 7 4.19 -7.94 -11.67
N VAL A 8 3.36 -8.99 -11.52
CA VAL A 8 3.28 -9.78 -10.28
C VAL A 8 4.62 -10.45 -9.98
N ALA A 9 5.25 -11.10 -10.96
CA ALA A 9 6.55 -11.75 -10.78
C ALA A 9 7.66 -10.78 -10.41
N LYS A 10 7.65 -9.56 -10.99
CA LYS A 10 8.58 -8.49 -10.60
C LYS A 10 8.38 -8.11 -9.12
N LEU A 11 7.14 -7.80 -8.73
CA LEU A 11 6.84 -7.39 -7.35
C LEU A 11 7.20 -8.48 -6.33
N GLU A 12 6.92 -9.74 -6.65
CA GLU A 12 7.32 -10.88 -5.81
C GLU A 12 8.84 -10.95 -5.63
N ALA A 13 9.61 -10.81 -6.72
CA ALA A 13 11.06 -10.80 -6.65
C ALA A 13 11.59 -9.62 -5.83
N ASP A 14 11.03 -8.42 -6.01
CA ASP A 14 11.40 -7.22 -5.27
C ASP A 14 11.10 -7.39 -3.76
N TYR A 15 9.94 -7.93 -3.41
CA TYR A 15 9.56 -8.16 -2.00
C TYR A 15 10.42 -9.23 -1.33
N ASN A 16 10.74 -10.31 -2.03
CA ASN A 16 11.69 -11.31 -1.53
C ASN A 16 13.07 -10.69 -1.30
N HIS A 17 13.55 -9.87 -2.25
CA HIS A 17 14.81 -9.15 -2.07
C HIS A 17 14.79 -8.23 -0.86
N PHE A 18 13.72 -7.45 -0.65
CA PHE A 18 13.57 -6.58 0.51
C PHE A 18 13.62 -7.37 1.81
N PHE A 19 12.85 -8.44 1.89
CA PHE A 19 12.78 -9.29 3.08
C PHE A 19 14.13 -9.90 3.44
N GLU A 20 14.88 -10.37 2.45
CA GLU A 20 16.18 -11.03 2.65
C GLU A 20 17.34 -10.05 2.90
N ASN A 21 17.33 -8.86 2.29
CA ASN A 21 18.55 -8.05 2.16
C ASN A 21 18.50 -6.66 2.81
N THR A 22 17.32 -6.13 3.16
CA THR A 22 17.20 -4.73 3.62
C THR A 22 16.94 -4.60 5.13
N GLY A 23 16.42 -5.66 5.75
CA GLY A 23 16.15 -5.72 7.19
C GLY A 23 14.88 -5.00 7.63
N LEU A 24 14.51 -5.21 8.89
CA LEU A 24 13.21 -4.80 9.45
C LEU A 24 12.88 -3.31 9.25
N LYS A 25 13.86 -2.43 9.45
CA LYS A 25 13.64 -0.98 9.39
C LYS A 25 13.20 -0.53 8.00
N PHE A 26 13.82 -1.07 6.94
CA PHE A 26 13.42 -0.81 5.56
C PHE A 26 12.03 -1.38 5.29
N CYS A 27 11.79 -2.65 5.63
CA CYS A 27 10.50 -3.29 5.38
C CYS A 27 9.34 -2.53 6.03
N LEU A 28 9.48 -2.12 7.30
CA LEU A 28 8.47 -1.33 7.99
C LEU A 28 8.26 0.06 7.35
N ALA A 29 9.34 0.69 6.88
CA ALA A 29 9.24 1.99 6.22
C ALA A 29 8.59 1.88 4.84
N TYR A 30 8.90 0.83 4.08
CA TYR A 30 8.26 0.53 2.81
C TYR A 30 6.75 0.29 2.99
N CYS A 31 6.37 -0.57 3.95
CA CYS A 31 4.96 -0.78 4.31
C CYS A 31 4.28 0.53 4.73
N ALA A 32 4.89 1.32 5.62
CA ALA A 32 4.31 2.58 6.04
C ALA A 32 4.16 3.60 4.89
N GLY A 33 5.03 3.55 3.88
CA GLY A 33 4.91 4.32 2.64
C GLY A 33 3.68 3.92 1.85
N LEU A 34 3.58 2.64 1.50
CA LEU A 34 2.45 2.05 0.76
C LEU A 34 1.11 2.37 1.42
N GLU A 35 0.99 2.05 2.71
CA GLU A 35 -0.25 2.22 3.47
C GLU A 35 -0.59 3.72 3.70
N THR A 36 0.35 4.64 3.45
CA THR A 36 0.03 6.07 3.46
C THR A 36 -0.72 6.49 2.20
N ILE A 37 -0.51 5.80 1.07
CA ILE A 37 -1.20 6.04 -0.19
C ILE A 37 -2.63 5.45 -0.18
N GLY A 38 -2.81 4.27 0.42
CA GLY A 38 -4.10 3.56 0.50
C GLY A 38 -5.29 4.45 0.85
N PRO A 39 -5.27 5.21 1.97
CA PRO A 39 -6.37 6.11 2.34
C PRO A 39 -6.64 7.26 1.37
N MET A 40 -5.64 7.71 0.61
CA MET A 40 -5.85 8.71 -0.45
C MET A 40 -6.66 8.10 -1.61
N VAL A 41 -6.32 6.86 -1.99
CA VAL A 41 -7.03 6.09 -3.02
C VAL A 41 -8.44 5.74 -2.55
N ALA A 42 -8.60 5.30 -1.30
CA ALA A 42 -9.89 5.04 -0.69
C ALA A 42 -10.79 6.29 -0.76
N SER A 43 -10.29 7.45 -0.32
CA SER A 43 -11.02 8.71 -0.39
C SER A 43 -11.41 9.09 -1.82
N PHE A 44 -10.57 8.79 -2.81
CA PHE A 44 -10.90 9.00 -4.22
C PHE A 44 -12.10 8.15 -4.66
N PHE A 45 -12.10 6.85 -4.36
CA PHE A 45 -13.23 5.96 -4.70
C PHE A 45 -14.52 6.32 -3.97
N PHE A 46 -14.46 6.63 -2.67
CA PHE A 46 -15.64 6.97 -1.88
C PHE A 46 -16.21 8.35 -2.22
N ASN A 47 -15.35 9.36 -2.30
CA ASN A 47 -15.80 10.76 -2.29
C ASN A 47 -15.73 11.42 -3.68
N ARG A 48 -14.78 11.02 -4.52
CA ARG A 48 -14.47 11.75 -5.75
C ARG A 48 -14.96 11.07 -7.02
N ALA A 49 -14.98 9.75 -7.05
CA ALA A 49 -15.27 8.97 -8.24
C ALA A 49 -16.07 7.67 -7.98
N PRO A 50 -17.16 7.71 -7.18
CA PRO A 50 -17.98 6.51 -6.94
C PRO A 50 -18.58 5.94 -8.23
N ASP A 51 -18.80 6.79 -9.24
CA ASP A 51 -19.34 6.40 -10.54
C ASP A 51 -18.45 5.43 -11.32
N LEU A 52 -17.14 5.36 -11.01
CA LEU A 52 -16.23 4.38 -11.65
C LEU A 52 -16.67 2.94 -11.38
N MET A 53 -17.37 2.69 -10.27
CA MET A 53 -17.80 1.36 -9.83
C MET A 53 -19.27 1.08 -10.17
N ARG A 54 -19.98 2.01 -10.81
CA ARG A 54 -21.44 1.93 -11.04
C ARG A 54 -21.87 0.66 -11.77
N ASN A 55 -21.03 0.19 -12.71
CA ASN A 55 -21.33 -0.97 -13.56
C ASN A 55 -20.52 -2.21 -13.17
N TRP A 56 -19.83 -2.19 -12.03
CA TRP A 56 -19.09 -3.35 -11.53
C TRP A 56 -20.07 -4.38 -10.96
N HIS A 57 -19.66 -5.65 -10.99
CA HIS A 57 -20.44 -6.73 -10.38
C HIS A 57 -20.54 -6.52 -8.87
N GLU A 58 -21.75 -6.65 -8.30
CA GLU A 58 -22.05 -6.15 -6.96
C GLU A 58 -21.17 -6.77 -5.84
N PRO A 59 -20.93 -8.09 -5.79
CA PRO A 59 -19.98 -8.69 -4.86
C PRO A 59 -18.56 -8.12 -4.97
N THR A 60 -18.11 -7.76 -6.18
CA THR A 60 -16.78 -7.19 -6.40
C THR A 60 -16.70 -5.77 -5.85
N THR A 61 -17.76 -4.97 -6.04
CA THR A 61 -17.83 -3.60 -5.53
C THR A 61 -17.74 -3.57 -4.00
N TYR A 62 -18.47 -4.45 -3.30
CA TYR A 62 -18.40 -4.46 -1.84
C TYR A 62 -17.08 -4.97 -1.31
N LEU A 63 -16.50 -6.01 -1.91
CA LEU A 63 -15.17 -6.48 -1.51
C LEU A 63 -14.13 -5.38 -1.69
N TRP A 64 -14.19 -4.66 -2.82
CA TRP A 64 -13.30 -3.54 -3.10
C TRP A 64 -13.47 -2.40 -2.10
N LEU A 65 -14.71 -1.97 -1.82
CA LEU A 65 -14.97 -0.89 -0.88
C LEU A 65 -14.61 -1.27 0.56
N TRP A 66 -14.87 -2.52 0.96
CA TRP A 66 -14.45 -3.03 2.26
C TRP A 66 -12.93 -2.99 2.41
N HIS A 67 -12.19 -3.52 1.43
CA HIS A 67 -10.74 -3.44 1.41
C HIS A 67 -10.23 -1.99 1.47
N MET A 68 -10.80 -1.07 0.67
CA MET A 68 -10.45 0.36 0.73
C MET A 68 -10.68 0.99 2.11
N ALA A 69 -11.63 0.48 2.90
CA ALA A 69 -11.83 0.94 4.27
C ALA A 69 -10.76 0.41 5.24
N GLU A 70 -10.24 -0.81 5.03
CA GLU A 70 -9.15 -1.38 5.84
C GLU A 70 -7.85 -0.58 5.76
N GLU A 71 -7.60 0.06 4.61
CA GLU A 71 -6.41 0.89 4.37
C GLU A 71 -6.21 2.00 5.43
N TYR A 72 -7.30 2.50 6.03
CA TYR A 72 -7.20 3.47 7.13
C TYR A 72 -6.58 2.85 8.39
N GLU A 73 -6.90 1.60 8.69
CA GLU A 73 -6.35 0.86 9.82
C GLU A 73 -4.91 0.44 9.53
N HIS A 74 -4.64 -0.06 8.33
CA HIS A 74 -3.28 -0.44 7.92
C HIS A 74 -2.30 0.74 7.99
N ARG A 75 -2.72 1.94 7.55
CA ARG A 75 -1.90 3.15 7.71
C ARG A 75 -1.53 3.39 9.16
N VAL A 76 -2.49 3.26 10.07
CA VAL A 76 -2.25 3.47 11.51
C VAL A 76 -1.26 2.43 12.01
N VAL A 77 -1.54 1.14 11.79
CA VAL A 77 -0.71 0.05 12.30
C VAL A 77 0.74 0.17 11.83
N THR A 78 0.98 0.37 10.53
CA THR A 78 2.34 0.47 9.99
C THR A 78 3.10 1.70 10.48
N ASN A 79 2.44 2.87 10.53
CA ASN A 79 3.07 4.10 11.00
C ASN A 79 3.48 4.02 12.49
N TYR A 80 2.60 3.49 13.34
CA TYR A 80 2.89 3.33 14.75
C TYR A 80 3.95 2.25 14.97
N THR A 81 3.89 1.13 14.25
CA THR A 81 4.89 0.06 14.36
C THR A 81 6.29 0.54 13.98
N LEU A 82 6.41 1.28 12.87
CA LEU A 82 7.68 1.90 12.46
C LEU A 82 8.20 2.89 13.52
N ARG A 83 7.30 3.70 14.10
CA ARG A 83 7.66 4.65 15.16
C ARG A 83 8.21 3.93 16.38
N GLU A 84 7.50 2.94 16.89
CA GLU A 84 7.86 2.25 18.14
C GLU A 84 9.11 1.36 17.99
N LEU A 85 9.32 0.74 16.83
CA LEU A 85 10.43 -0.21 16.64
C LEU A 85 11.69 0.43 16.04
N CYS A 86 11.58 1.57 15.37
CA CYS A 86 12.70 2.17 14.64
C CYS A 86 12.92 3.67 14.92
N GLU A 87 11.99 4.33 15.63
CA GLU A 87 12.05 5.71 16.09
C GLU A 87 12.55 6.73 15.05
N SER A 88 12.13 6.60 13.79
CA SER A 88 12.70 7.42 12.71
C SER A 88 11.66 8.03 11.77
N TYR A 89 11.29 9.28 12.06
CA TYR A 89 10.39 10.07 11.22
C TYR A 89 10.94 10.28 9.80
N TRP A 90 12.23 10.60 9.66
CA TRP A 90 12.84 10.82 8.35
C TRP A 90 12.90 9.53 7.52
N TYR A 91 13.08 8.40 8.18
CA TYR A 91 13.07 7.12 7.50
C TYR A 91 11.67 6.72 7.02
N ARG A 92 10.61 7.18 7.71
CA ARG A 92 9.24 7.09 7.20
C ARG A 92 9.05 7.89 5.91
N VAL A 93 9.56 9.13 5.86
CA VAL A 93 9.48 9.96 4.64
C VAL A 93 10.25 9.31 3.50
N TYR A 94 11.42 8.74 3.79
CA TYR A 94 12.18 7.95 2.82
C TYR A 94 11.39 6.75 2.30
N GLY A 95 10.74 5.99 3.18
CA GLY A 95 9.90 4.85 2.78
C GLY A 95 8.76 5.25 1.84
N MET A 96 8.05 6.34 2.16
CA MET A 96 7.01 6.91 1.29
C MET A 96 7.55 7.37 -0.07
N TRP A 97 8.71 8.01 -0.10
CA TRP A 97 9.34 8.43 -1.35
C TRP A 97 9.80 7.24 -2.20
N TYR A 98 10.42 6.23 -1.58
CA TYR A 98 10.93 5.05 -2.27
C TYR A 98 9.78 4.22 -2.85
N GLU A 99 8.75 3.97 -2.05
CA GLU A 99 7.58 3.20 -2.47
C GLU A 99 6.86 3.87 -3.65
N ALA A 100 6.65 5.18 -3.61
CA ALA A 100 6.02 5.93 -4.71
C ALA A 100 6.83 5.93 -6.03
N ILE A 101 8.12 5.58 -6.01
CA ILE A 101 8.95 5.38 -7.22
C ILE A 101 8.94 3.92 -7.65
N HIS A 102 8.82 3.00 -6.70
CA HIS A 102 8.89 1.57 -6.95
C HIS A 102 7.63 1.01 -7.62
N LEU A 103 6.46 1.53 -7.24
CA LEU A 103 5.14 1.21 -7.81
C LEU A 103 4.74 2.18 -8.92
#